data_AF-A0AB38F8Z3-F1
#
_entry.id   AF-A0AB38F8Z3-F1
#
_cell.length_a   1.000
_cell.length_b   1.000
_cell.length_c   1.000
_cell.angle_alpha   90.00
_cell.angle_beta   90.00
_cell.angle_gamma   90.00
#
_symmetry.space_group_name_H-M   'P 1'
#
loop_
_entity.id
_entity.type
_entity.pdbx_description
1 polymer ?
#
loop_
_entity_poly.entity_id
_entity_poly.type
_entity_poly.pdbx_seq_one_letter_code
_entity_poly.pdbx_strand_id
1 'polypeptide(L)'
;MTVEQSSPTTLRRLSARLALIRDDTDDDKLSAGFLLVATILALVWANIGDSYESFWHTPVTIQISDYSISLDLKHWVNDGLMTLFFFVVGLEVKRELTIGELTDRARAAVPLLAAIAGLALPAVLFLILNPTGDEATAWGVVVSTDTAFVLGALALVGPRCPARLRVFILTLAVADDIGALAIIAFFYTDNLRLGPLLLGCVGLLLIIQLRKLEVWRGVAYFIVAAGTWVAFYESGVHPTLVGVLIALILPVYPPRRSEVERAGELTRAFRQSPNSDYARAAQLGVLRAVSVNERLLRFYQPYTAFLVVPIFALANAGVVITGQTLADAAQSPLAWGIVLGLVVGKLVGITAATALFAKLRPGSLPPGLTLSQIAGGSALAGIGFTISLFIVDLAIDSPELANDARVGVLTAAVIATVLGWALFRLSDWVHPPTEVAGLTLLRPVHLGRDHLRGPVDAPLTLVEYGDFECPFCSKATGSIRDVRAHFGDELRYVFRHLPLDAVHPHARFAAQASEAAAAQGRFWEMHDHLFANSDALAEAEIFGYAAELGLDMDRFEEDIRRGTYVHRIDDDELDAESSDFRVTPTFYLGATGTDLARHSGPYDAATLIRQLEEARGVDGAP
;
A
#
# COMPACT_ATOMS: atom_id res chain seq x y z
N MET A 1 43.74 -21.63 16.46
CA MET A 1 43.19 -20.30 16.11
C MET A 1 41.68 -20.41 16.15
N THR A 2 41.10 -20.08 17.29
CA THR A 2 39.66 -20.09 17.54
C THR A 2 39.05 -18.85 16.88
N VAL A 3 38.20 -19.07 15.87
CA VAL A 3 37.46 -18.01 15.20
C VAL A 3 36.35 -17.55 16.13
N GLU A 4 36.49 -16.34 16.64
CA GLU A 4 35.53 -15.62 17.46
C GLU A 4 34.27 -15.37 16.62
N GLN A 5 33.18 -16.11 16.91
CA GLN A 5 31.88 -15.87 16.30
C GLN A 5 31.32 -14.55 16.86
N SER A 6 31.40 -13.48 16.08
CA SER A 6 30.77 -12.20 16.39
C SER A 6 29.26 -12.39 16.57
N SER A 7 28.80 -12.26 17.81
CA SER A 7 27.39 -12.24 18.17
C SER A 7 26.67 -11.10 17.44
N PRO A 8 25.54 -11.34 16.74
CA PRO A 8 24.78 -10.26 16.13
C PRO A 8 24.23 -9.30 17.21
N THR A 9 24.35 -8.00 16.96
CA THR A 9 23.93 -6.91 17.85
C THR A 9 22.46 -7.04 18.25
N THR A 10 22.14 -6.64 19.48
CA THR A 10 20.81 -6.73 20.11
C THR A 10 19.71 -6.10 19.25
N LEU A 11 20.01 -5.02 18.52
CA LEU A 11 19.12 -4.34 17.58
C LEU A 11 18.69 -5.22 16.41
N ARG A 12 19.60 -6.04 15.86
CA ARG A 12 19.33 -6.92 14.72
C ARG A 12 18.49 -8.14 15.11
N ARG A 13 18.60 -8.57 16.37
CA ARG A 13 17.74 -9.61 16.96
C ARG A 13 16.35 -9.07 17.28
N LEU A 14 16.24 -7.81 17.70
CA LEU A 14 14.96 -7.14 17.94
C LEU A 14 14.21 -6.94 16.62
N SER A 15 14.88 -6.42 15.58
CA SER A 15 14.28 -6.22 14.26
C SER A 15 13.85 -7.53 13.61
N ALA A 16 14.66 -8.59 13.72
CA ALA A 16 14.33 -9.90 13.18
C ALA A 16 13.19 -10.61 13.94
N ARG A 17 13.07 -10.40 15.26
CA ARG A 17 11.96 -10.94 16.06
C ARG A 17 10.66 -10.18 15.84
N LEU A 18 10.72 -8.87 15.57
CA LEU A 18 9.55 -8.06 15.25
C LEU A 18 8.98 -8.39 13.87
N ALA A 19 9.84 -8.71 12.90
CA ALA A 19 9.44 -9.03 11.52
C ALA A 19 8.81 -10.42 11.31
N LEU A 20 8.87 -11.33 12.30
CA LEU A 20 8.45 -12.73 12.13
C LEU A 20 7.04 -13.05 12.67
N ILE A 21 6.34 -12.10 13.30
CA ILE A 21 5.09 -12.37 14.05
C ILE A 21 3.93 -11.39 13.74
N ARG A 22 4.08 -10.43 12.82
CA ARG A 22 3.07 -9.35 12.71
C ARG A 22 2.19 -9.41 11.47
N ASP A 23 0.91 -9.17 11.71
CA ASP A 23 -0.07 -8.76 10.72
C ASP A 23 0.26 -7.35 10.24
N ASP A 24 0.11 -7.04 8.95
CA ASP A 24 0.48 -5.75 8.34
C ASP A 24 -0.22 -4.55 9.01
N THR A 25 -1.35 -4.81 9.68
CA THR A 25 -2.12 -3.83 10.43
C THR A 25 -1.45 -3.37 11.74
N ASP A 26 -0.61 -4.22 12.34
CA ASP A 26 0.09 -3.89 13.60
C ASP A 26 1.30 -2.98 13.36
N ASP A 27 1.98 -3.12 12.22
CA ASP A 27 3.14 -2.29 11.89
C ASP A 27 2.75 -0.84 11.53
N ASP A 28 1.61 -0.62 10.88
CA ASP A 28 1.08 0.72 10.60
C ASP A 28 0.76 1.50 11.89
N LYS A 29 0.09 0.83 12.85
CA LYS A 29 -0.22 1.45 14.16
C LYS A 29 1.05 1.82 14.93
N LEU A 30 2.06 0.96 14.87
CA LEU A 30 3.29 1.17 15.61
C LEU A 30 4.15 2.26 15.00
N SER A 31 4.30 2.29 13.67
CA SER A 31 5.04 3.35 12.99
C SER A 31 4.40 4.72 13.25
N ALA A 32 3.07 4.83 13.13
CA ALA A 32 2.32 6.04 13.50
C ALA A 32 2.49 6.40 14.98
N GLY A 33 2.52 5.41 15.88
CA GLY A 33 2.78 5.62 17.30
C GLY A 33 4.18 6.18 17.60
N PHE A 34 5.22 5.64 16.95
CA PHE A 34 6.59 6.15 17.05
C PHE A 34 6.69 7.58 16.53
N LEU A 35 6.06 7.86 15.40
CA LEU A 35 6.00 9.19 14.82
C LEU A 35 5.30 10.18 15.77
N LEU A 36 4.14 9.82 16.32
CA LEU A 36 3.42 10.65 17.29
C LEU A 36 4.27 10.94 18.54
N VAL A 37 4.97 9.95 19.07
CA VAL A 37 5.87 10.14 20.22
C VAL A 37 6.99 11.11 19.87
N ALA A 38 7.61 10.97 18.69
CA ALA A 38 8.65 11.89 18.25
C ALA A 38 8.13 13.33 18.10
N THR A 39 6.93 13.50 17.53
CA THR A 39 6.25 14.80 17.44
C THR A 39 5.99 15.42 18.80
N ILE A 40 5.46 14.65 19.76
CA ILE A 40 5.23 15.12 21.13
C ILE A 40 6.55 15.52 21.79
N LEU A 41 7.61 14.71 21.62
CA LEU A 41 8.93 15.04 22.15
C LEU A 41 9.50 16.32 21.52
N ALA A 42 9.29 16.54 20.23
CA ALA A 42 9.70 17.78 19.54
C ALA A 42 9.02 19.00 20.16
N LEU A 43 7.70 18.94 20.32
CA LEU A 43 6.91 20.00 20.92
C LEU A 43 7.32 20.26 22.37
N VAL A 44 7.47 19.20 23.17
CA VAL A 44 7.89 19.34 24.57
C VAL A 44 9.30 19.94 24.66
N TRP A 45 10.25 19.47 23.86
CA TRP A 45 11.63 19.95 23.89
C TRP A 45 11.75 21.41 23.43
N ALA A 46 11.04 21.80 22.37
CA ALA A 46 10.99 23.19 21.89
C ALA A 46 10.42 24.17 22.92
N ASN A 47 9.68 23.70 23.94
CA ASN A 47 9.02 24.53 24.94
C ASN A 47 9.64 24.49 26.35
N ILE A 48 10.59 23.58 26.62
CA ILE A 48 11.25 23.48 27.93
C ILE A 48 12.48 24.41 28.03
N GLY A 49 13.02 24.89 26.89
CA GLY A 49 14.06 25.92 26.86
C GLY A 49 14.73 26.05 25.49
N ASP A 50 15.75 26.91 25.40
CA ASP A 50 16.37 27.32 24.12
C ASP A 50 17.29 26.25 23.50
N SER A 51 17.47 25.12 24.20
CA SER A 51 18.40 24.06 23.76
C SER A 51 17.98 23.40 22.44
N TYR A 52 16.68 23.34 22.14
CA TYR A 52 16.14 22.73 20.93
C TYR A 52 16.67 23.43 19.66
N GLU A 53 16.49 24.75 19.59
CA GLU A 53 16.95 25.56 18.46
C GLU A 53 18.47 25.51 18.32
N SER A 54 19.19 25.64 19.45
CA SER A 54 20.66 25.59 19.43
C SER A 54 21.22 24.25 18.94
N PHE A 55 20.54 23.14 19.24
CA PHE A 55 20.95 21.80 18.84
C PHE A 55 20.74 21.59 17.32
N TRP A 56 19.55 21.92 16.82
CA TRP A 56 19.23 21.71 15.40
C TRP A 56 19.96 22.68 14.46
N HIS A 57 20.27 23.89 14.94
CA HIS A 57 21.10 24.85 14.20
C HIS A 57 22.61 24.70 14.46
N THR A 58 23.06 23.61 15.09
CA THR A 58 24.49 23.34 15.23
C THR A 58 25.12 23.10 13.85
N PRO A 59 26.13 23.90 13.43
CA PRO A 59 26.72 23.75 12.11
C PRO A 59 27.60 22.51 12.03
N VAL A 60 27.40 21.73 10.97
CA VAL A 60 28.21 20.56 10.62
C VAL A 60 28.84 20.81 9.25
N THR A 61 30.12 21.12 9.26
CA THR A 61 30.90 21.40 8.06
C THR A 61 31.71 20.19 7.64
N ILE A 62 31.54 19.75 6.39
CA ILE A 62 32.40 18.78 5.73
C ILE A 62 33.31 19.55 4.76
N GLN A 63 34.61 19.55 5.04
CA GLN A 63 35.61 20.23 4.23
C GLN A 63 36.61 19.23 3.63
N ILE A 64 36.80 19.31 2.31
CA ILE A 64 37.79 18.53 1.56
C ILE A 64 38.62 19.51 0.71
N SER A 65 39.84 19.79 1.16
CA SER A 65 40.71 20.83 0.57
C SER A 65 40.00 22.20 0.53
N ASP A 66 39.73 22.72 -0.67
CA ASP A 66 39.13 24.04 -0.88
C ASP A 66 37.59 23.99 -0.98
N TYR A 67 37.00 22.79 -1.01
CA TYR A 67 35.56 22.59 -1.07
C TYR A 67 35.02 22.36 0.34
N SER A 68 34.05 23.18 0.74
CA SER A 68 33.36 23.06 2.03
C SER A 68 31.86 23.11 1.85
N ILE A 69 31.16 22.12 2.40
CA ILE A 69 29.70 22.14 2.56
C ILE A 69 29.42 22.32 4.04
N SER A 70 28.73 23.40 4.39
CA SER A 70 28.37 23.72 5.77
C SER A 70 26.85 23.77 5.87
N LEU A 71 26.28 22.78 6.54
CA LEU A 71 24.84 22.67 6.79
C LEU A 71 24.65 22.52 8.30
N ASP A 72 23.54 23.02 8.83
CA ASP A 72 23.17 22.68 10.21
C ASP A 72 22.59 21.27 10.31
N LEU A 73 22.43 20.79 11.54
CA LEU A 73 21.93 19.43 11.79
C LEU A 73 20.52 19.23 11.21
N LYS A 74 19.68 20.27 11.23
CA LYS A 74 18.33 20.25 10.66
C LYS A 74 18.37 20.02 9.16
N HIS A 75 19.21 20.76 8.43
CA HIS A 75 19.39 20.59 6.98
C HIS A 75 19.98 19.22 6.64
N TRP A 76 20.88 18.67 7.44
CA TRP A 76 21.35 17.29 7.24
C TRP A 76 20.23 16.25 7.37
N VAL A 77 19.28 16.46 8.28
CA VAL A 77 18.08 15.63 8.40
C VAL A 77 17.19 15.82 7.17
N ASN A 78 16.89 17.08 6.82
CA ASN A 78 15.97 17.42 5.74
C ASN A 78 16.50 17.02 4.37
N ASP A 79 17.76 17.28 4.05
CA ASP A 79 18.31 16.94 2.73
C ASP A 79 18.86 15.52 2.68
N GLY A 80 19.40 15.01 3.78
CA GLY A 80 20.04 13.69 3.83
C GLY A 80 19.06 12.55 4.11
N LEU A 81 18.36 12.62 5.25
CA LEU A 81 17.43 11.55 5.63
C LEU A 81 16.19 11.54 4.74
N MET A 82 15.69 12.70 4.30
CA MET A 82 14.55 12.71 3.37
C MET A 82 14.92 12.19 1.98
N THR A 83 16.17 12.26 1.53
CA THR A 83 16.57 11.54 0.30
C THR A 83 16.32 10.04 0.43
N LEU A 84 16.53 9.45 1.62
CA LEU A 84 16.21 8.05 1.85
C LEU A 84 14.69 7.81 1.91
N PHE A 85 13.93 8.71 2.54
CA PHE A 85 12.46 8.66 2.54
C PHE A 85 11.91 8.68 1.11
N PHE A 86 12.29 9.67 0.30
CA PHE A 86 11.84 9.81 -1.08
C PHE A 86 12.41 8.74 -2.02
N PHE A 87 13.55 8.12 -1.68
CA PHE A 87 14.00 6.90 -2.34
C PHE A 87 13.01 5.74 -2.12
N VAL A 88 12.56 5.52 -0.88
CA VAL A 88 11.55 4.48 -0.56
C VAL A 88 10.22 4.78 -1.25
N VAL A 89 9.72 6.02 -1.18
CA VAL A 89 8.51 6.45 -1.90
C VAL A 89 8.67 6.22 -3.41
N GLY A 90 9.83 6.56 -3.98
CA GLY A 90 10.10 6.33 -5.40
C GLY A 90 10.14 4.84 -5.78
N LEU A 91 10.58 3.96 -4.87
CA LEU A 91 10.56 2.51 -5.10
C LEU A 91 9.12 1.99 -5.15
N GLU A 92 8.29 2.46 -4.24
CA GLU A 92 6.87 2.13 -4.13
C GLU A 92 6.08 2.63 -5.35
N VAL A 93 6.25 3.89 -5.72
CA VAL A 93 5.69 4.45 -6.98
C VAL A 93 6.09 3.60 -8.18
N LYS A 94 7.37 3.24 -8.30
CA LYS A 94 7.85 2.42 -9.41
C LYS A 94 7.20 1.03 -9.43
N ARG A 95 7.00 0.44 -8.25
CA ARG A 95 6.34 -0.86 -8.08
C ARG A 95 4.87 -0.78 -8.50
N GLU A 96 4.12 0.17 -7.96
CA GLU A 96 2.69 0.34 -8.25
C GLU A 96 2.42 0.56 -9.74
N LEU A 97 3.26 1.38 -10.41
CA LEU A 97 3.14 1.63 -11.84
C LEU A 97 3.51 0.44 -12.74
N THR A 98 4.28 -0.54 -12.22
CA THR A 98 4.81 -1.64 -13.05
C THR A 98 4.07 -2.97 -12.81
N ILE A 99 3.76 -3.29 -11.55
CA ILE A 99 3.16 -4.57 -11.15
C ILE A 99 2.02 -4.43 -10.12
N GLY A 100 1.68 -3.22 -9.69
CA GLY A 100 0.65 -2.98 -8.67
C GLY A 100 -0.67 -2.47 -9.24
N GLU A 101 -1.48 -1.84 -8.39
CA GLU A 101 -2.88 -1.48 -8.68
C GLU A 101 -3.02 -0.41 -9.78
N LEU A 102 -1.97 0.41 -9.99
CA LEU A 102 -1.96 1.45 -11.01
C LEU A 102 -1.80 0.90 -12.44
N THR A 103 -1.55 -0.40 -12.60
CA THR A 103 -1.43 -1.04 -13.92
C THR A 103 -2.79 -1.24 -14.61
N ASP A 104 -3.85 -1.50 -13.84
CA ASP A 104 -5.21 -1.64 -14.35
C ASP A 104 -5.90 -0.28 -14.43
N ARG A 105 -6.03 0.25 -15.65
CA ARG A 105 -6.65 1.56 -15.92
C ARG A 105 -8.10 1.66 -15.46
N ALA A 106 -8.85 0.55 -15.41
CA ALA A 106 -10.24 0.59 -14.97
C ALA A 106 -10.33 0.82 -13.46
N ARG A 107 -9.42 0.21 -12.69
CA ARG A 107 -9.35 0.28 -11.23
C ARG A 107 -8.65 1.55 -10.74
N ALA A 108 -7.56 1.92 -11.40
CA ALA A 108 -6.75 3.09 -11.05
C ALA A 108 -7.43 4.43 -11.34
N ALA A 109 -8.47 4.45 -12.20
CA ALA A 109 -9.11 5.69 -12.64
C ALA A 109 -9.73 6.49 -11.48
N VAL A 110 -10.44 5.84 -10.55
CA VAL A 110 -11.10 6.54 -9.44
C VAL A 110 -10.09 7.13 -8.47
N PRO A 111 -9.15 6.34 -7.90
CA PRO A 111 -8.16 6.88 -6.97
C PRO A 111 -7.28 7.96 -7.62
N LEU A 112 -6.88 7.81 -8.89
CA LEU A 112 -6.05 8.80 -9.57
C LEU A 112 -6.79 10.14 -9.80
N LEU A 113 -8.06 10.10 -10.23
CA LEU A 113 -8.86 11.32 -10.38
C LEU A 113 -9.15 11.98 -9.04
N ALA A 114 -9.41 11.17 -8.01
CA ALA A 114 -9.61 11.64 -6.64
C ALA A 114 -8.33 12.29 -6.09
N ALA A 115 -7.15 11.71 -6.37
CA ALA A 115 -5.85 12.29 -6.02
C ALA A 115 -5.66 13.63 -6.75
N ILE A 116 -5.83 13.69 -8.07
CA ILE A 116 -5.69 14.95 -8.82
C ILE A 116 -6.59 16.06 -8.25
N ALA A 117 -7.85 15.76 -7.94
CA ALA A 117 -8.75 16.72 -7.29
C ALA A 117 -8.31 17.05 -5.86
N GLY A 118 -7.82 16.06 -5.12
CA GLY A 118 -7.21 16.18 -3.80
C GLY A 118 -5.86 16.88 -3.77
N LEU A 119 -5.23 17.15 -4.91
CA LEU A 119 -4.05 18.01 -5.04
C LEU A 119 -4.46 19.43 -5.46
N ALA A 120 -5.35 19.53 -6.46
CA ALA A 120 -5.74 20.80 -7.06
C ALA A 120 -6.63 21.65 -6.16
N LEU A 121 -7.65 21.07 -5.52
CA LEU A 121 -8.60 21.84 -4.72
C LEU A 121 -7.95 22.46 -3.47
N PRO A 122 -7.13 21.74 -2.68
CA PRO A 122 -6.37 22.36 -1.59
C PRO A 122 -5.53 23.55 -2.04
N ALA A 123 -4.76 23.39 -3.12
CA ALA A 123 -3.89 24.45 -3.64
C ALA A 123 -4.69 25.69 -4.06
N VAL A 124 -5.83 25.50 -4.75
CA VAL A 124 -6.72 26.61 -5.13
C VAL A 124 -7.31 27.31 -3.91
N LEU A 125 -7.80 26.56 -2.91
CA LEU A 125 -8.34 27.14 -1.68
C LEU A 125 -7.28 27.93 -0.92
N PHE A 126 -6.06 27.41 -0.85
CA PHE A 126 -4.92 28.10 -0.24
C PHE A 126 -4.61 29.42 -0.95
N LEU A 127 -4.50 29.40 -2.28
CA LEU A 127 -4.17 30.60 -3.07
C LEU A 127 -5.27 31.65 -3.07
N ILE A 128 -6.55 31.27 -2.87
CA ILE A 128 -7.64 32.23 -2.71
C ILE A 128 -7.48 33.03 -1.41
N LEU A 129 -7.01 32.39 -0.34
CA LEU A 129 -6.80 33.02 0.97
C LEU A 129 -5.46 33.79 1.02
N ASN A 130 -4.45 33.28 0.34
CA ASN A 130 -3.10 33.84 0.29
C ASN A 130 -2.69 34.15 -1.16
N PRO A 131 -3.30 35.18 -1.81
CA PRO A 131 -3.11 35.41 -3.25
C PRO A 131 -1.79 36.10 -3.61
N THR A 132 -1.10 36.71 -2.64
CA THR A 132 0.08 37.55 -2.88
C THR A 132 1.07 37.48 -1.72
N GLY A 133 2.33 37.78 -2.00
CA GLY A 133 3.40 37.84 -0.98
C GLY A 133 4.09 36.50 -0.78
N ASP A 134 4.99 36.45 0.21
CA ASP A 134 5.79 35.27 0.54
C ASP A 134 4.91 34.10 1.04
N GLU A 135 3.70 34.37 1.52
CA GLU A 135 2.74 33.34 1.92
C GLU A 135 2.23 32.54 0.71
N ALA A 136 2.14 33.15 -0.48
CA ALA A 136 1.60 32.51 -1.67
C ALA A 136 2.51 31.38 -2.21
N THR A 137 3.81 31.42 -1.93
CA THR A 137 4.77 30.38 -2.34
C THR A 137 4.57 29.08 -1.56
N ALA A 138 3.90 29.12 -0.41
CA ALA A 138 3.66 27.96 0.46
C ALA A 138 2.46 27.08 0.02
N TRP A 139 1.90 27.29 -1.17
CA TRP A 139 0.76 26.50 -1.65
C TRP A 139 1.03 24.99 -1.74
N GLY A 140 2.28 24.57 -1.93
CA GLY A 140 2.66 23.15 -1.94
C GLY A 140 2.43 22.46 -0.58
N VAL A 141 2.39 23.21 0.53
CA VAL A 141 2.21 22.67 1.88
C VAL A 141 0.89 21.91 2.03
N VAL A 142 -0.16 22.32 1.32
CA VAL A 142 -1.51 21.74 1.46
C VAL A 142 -1.80 20.58 0.51
N VAL A 143 -0.80 20.13 -0.23
CA VAL A 143 -0.99 19.19 -1.33
C VAL A 143 -0.74 17.74 -0.92
N SER A 144 0.19 17.50 -0.01
CA SER A 144 0.61 16.15 0.36
C SER A 144 -0.26 15.47 1.42
N THR A 145 -0.15 14.15 1.48
CA THR A 145 -0.80 13.29 2.47
C THR A 145 0.28 12.41 3.13
N ASP A 146 0.34 12.36 4.46
CA ASP A 146 1.26 11.50 5.21
C ASP A 146 0.67 10.10 5.37
N THR A 147 1.07 9.19 4.49
CA THR A 147 0.58 7.80 4.47
C THR A 147 0.69 7.11 5.83
N ALA A 148 1.78 7.30 6.57
CA ALA A 148 1.99 6.62 7.85
C ALA A 148 0.97 7.09 8.89
N PHE A 149 0.75 8.40 9.01
CA PHE A 149 -0.25 8.93 9.92
C PHE A 149 -1.68 8.60 9.48
N VAL A 150 -1.98 8.66 8.18
CA VAL A 150 -3.32 8.36 7.68
C VAL A 150 -3.69 6.91 7.95
N LEU A 151 -2.80 5.95 7.67
CA LEU A 151 -3.06 4.54 7.92
C LEU A 151 -3.12 4.23 9.43
N GLY A 152 -2.22 4.83 10.22
CA GLY A 152 -2.26 4.72 11.67
C GLY A 152 -3.55 5.27 12.27
N ALA A 153 -4.00 6.45 11.80
CA ALA A 153 -5.27 7.05 12.21
C ALA A 153 -6.46 6.20 11.76
N LEU A 154 -6.47 5.72 10.51
CA LEU A 154 -7.50 4.81 9.99
C LEU A 154 -7.61 3.55 10.85
N ALA A 155 -6.48 3.00 11.30
CA ALA A 155 -6.46 1.82 12.15
C ALA A 155 -6.94 2.08 13.60
N LEU A 156 -7.02 3.35 14.03
CA LEU A 156 -7.50 3.78 15.35
C LEU A 156 -8.96 4.26 15.34
N VAL A 157 -9.35 5.05 14.33
CA VAL A 157 -10.65 5.74 14.26
C VAL A 157 -11.52 5.29 13.08
N GLY A 158 -11.00 4.45 12.18
CA GLY A 158 -11.70 3.97 11.01
C GLY A 158 -12.85 2.99 11.30
N PRO A 159 -13.59 2.59 10.26
CA PRO A 159 -14.71 1.66 10.36
C PRO A 159 -14.22 0.24 10.70
N ARG A 160 -15.12 -0.63 11.16
CA ARG A 160 -14.80 -2.02 11.54
C ARG A 160 -14.08 -2.82 10.46
N CYS A 161 -14.49 -2.69 9.19
CA CYS A 161 -13.89 -3.39 8.06
C CYS A 161 -13.30 -2.37 7.06
N PRO A 162 -12.09 -1.82 7.31
CA PRO A 162 -11.53 -0.76 6.50
C PRO A 162 -10.76 -1.27 5.28
N ALA A 163 -10.71 -2.57 4.99
CA ALA A 163 -9.82 -3.16 3.98
C ALA A 163 -9.82 -2.43 2.63
N ARG A 164 -10.99 -2.27 2.03
CA ARG A 164 -11.15 -1.55 0.75
C ARG A 164 -10.85 -0.06 0.84
N LEU A 165 -11.16 0.55 1.98
CA LEU A 165 -10.84 1.95 2.25
C LEU A 165 -9.32 2.13 2.41
N ARG A 166 -8.62 1.19 3.05
CA ARG A 166 -7.17 1.15 3.19
C ARG A 166 -6.49 1.05 1.84
N VAL A 167 -6.91 0.11 0.99
CA VAL A 167 -6.39 -0.02 -0.39
C VAL A 167 -6.65 1.26 -1.17
N PHE A 168 -7.86 1.83 -1.10
CA PHE A 168 -8.18 3.09 -1.76
C PHE A 168 -7.27 4.24 -1.30
N ILE A 169 -7.05 4.39 0.01
CA ILE A 169 -6.19 5.42 0.58
C ILE A 169 -4.72 5.20 0.21
N LEU A 170 -4.23 3.96 0.22
CA LEU A 170 -2.86 3.63 -0.21
C LEU A 170 -2.64 4.07 -1.66
N THR A 171 -3.52 3.67 -2.58
CA THR A 171 -3.42 4.05 -3.99
C THR A 171 -3.54 5.57 -4.19
N LEU A 172 -4.44 6.21 -3.45
CA LEU A 172 -4.57 7.68 -3.43
C LEU A 172 -3.27 8.34 -2.95
N ALA A 173 -2.69 7.87 -1.85
CA ALA A 173 -1.48 8.43 -1.26
C ALA A 173 -0.27 8.29 -2.18
N VAL A 174 -0.11 7.15 -2.85
CA VAL A 174 0.93 6.97 -3.87
C VAL A 174 0.77 7.96 -5.03
N ALA A 175 -0.46 8.20 -5.49
CA ALA A 175 -0.72 9.20 -6.53
C ALA A 175 -0.47 10.64 -6.03
N ASP A 176 -0.83 10.94 -4.78
CA ASP A 176 -0.55 12.22 -4.14
C ASP A 176 0.96 12.46 -3.99
N ASP A 177 1.73 11.43 -3.60
CA ASP A 177 3.19 11.50 -3.46
C ASP A 177 3.88 11.80 -4.79
N ILE A 178 3.42 11.19 -5.90
CA ILE A 178 3.89 11.52 -7.25
C ILE A 178 3.63 13.01 -7.55
N GLY A 179 2.44 13.49 -7.19
CA GLY A 179 2.07 14.90 -7.34
C GLY A 179 2.95 15.83 -6.52
N ALA A 180 3.14 15.55 -5.23
CA ALA A 180 3.98 16.32 -4.33
C ALA A 180 5.44 16.35 -4.79
N LEU A 181 5.98 15.20 -5.23
CA LEU A 181 7.32 15.09 -5.79
C LEU A 181 7.50 15.93 -7.05
N ALA A 182 6.51 15.92 -7.95
CA ALA A 182 6.53 16.77 -9.14
C ALA A 182 6.52 18.25 -8.75
N ILE A 183 5.72 18.63 -7.74
CA ILE A 183 5.65 20.02 -7.28
C ILE A 183 6.98 20.47 -6.68
N ILE A 184 7.60 19.68 -5.81
CA ILE A 184 8.94 19.94 -5.27
C ILE A 184 9.95 20.14 -6.42
N ALA A 185 9.92 19.26 -7.41
CA ALA A 185 10.85 19.33 -8.54
C ALA A 185 10.70 20.57 -9.42
N PHE A 186 9.46 20.99 -9.72
CA PHE A 186 9.22 22.07 -10.69
C PHE A 186 9.06 23.46 -10.07
N PHE A 187 8.60 23.55 -8.82
CA PHE A 187 8.22 24.84 -8.20
C PHE A 187 9.15 25.27 -7.05
N TYR A 188 9.87 24.33 -6.44
CA TYR A 188 10.79 24.60 -5.31
C TYR A 188 12.26 24.35 -5.70
N THR A 189 12.59 24.63 -6.96
CA THR A 189 13.96 24.60 -7.48
C THR A 189 14.50 26.01 -7.57
N ASP A 190 15.70 26.22 -7.02
CA ASP A 190 16.38 27.51 -6.97
C ASP A 190 17.08 27.87 -8.30
N ASN A 191 17.94 28.89 -8.27
CA ASN A 191 18.77 29.33 -9.38
C ASN A 191 19.61 28.19 -9.97
N LEU A 192 19.14 27.62 -11.08
CA LEU A 192 19.74 26.46 -11.74
C LEU A 192 21.17 26.73 -12.22
N ARG A 193 22.13 26.00 -11.65
CA ARG A 193 23.51 25.96 -12.14
C ARG A 193 23.72 24.74 -13.01
N LEU A 194 23.89 24.98 -14.32
CA LEU A 194 24.00 23.91 -15.33
C LEU A 194 25.22 22.99 -15.13
N GLY A 195 26.35 23.50 -14.64
CA GLY A 195 27.57 22.70 -14.45
C GLY A 195 27.37 21.53 -13.47
N PRO A 196 27.03 21.81 -12.20
CA PRO A 196 26.69 20.78 -11.22
C PRO A 196 25.52 19.91 -11.66
N LEU A 197 24.49 20.48 -12.32
CA LEU A 197 23.36 19.69 -12.84
C LEU A 197 23.81 18.62 -13.84
N LEU A 198 24.69 18.97 -14.79
CA LEU A 198 25.25 18.02 -15.74
C LEU A 198 26.07 16.92 -15.04
N LEU A 199 26.82 17.28 -13.98
CA LEU A 199 27.52 16.29 -13.16
C LEU A 199 26.55 15.33 -12.47
N GLY A 200 25.42 15.84 -11.96
CA GLY A 200 24.33 15.03 -11.43
C GLY A 200 23.76 14.06 -12.47
N CYS A 201 23.48 14.54 -13.68
CA CYS A 201 23.02 13.69 -14.80
C CYS A 201 24.04 12.59 -15.16
N VAL A 202 25.35 12.92 -15.15
CA VAL A 202 26.42 11.93 -15.33
C VAL A 202 26.42 10.91 -14.20
N GLY A 203 26.21 11.33 -12.96
CA GLY A 203 26.06 10.44 -11.80
C GLY A 203 24.91 9.43 -11.97
N LEU A 204 23.74 9.89 -12.39
CA LEU A 204 22.60 9.01 -12.71
C LEU A 204 22.93 8.04 -13.86
N LEU A 205 23.61 8.52 -14.90
CA LEU A 205 24.07 7.66 -15.99
C LEU A 205 25.06 6.60 -15.49
N LEU A 206 25.99 6.96 -14.60
CA LEU A 206 26.93 6.01 -13.99
C LEU A 206 26.21 4.94 -13.18
N ILE A 207 25.14 5.28 -12.44
CA ILE A 207 24.30 4.29 -11.75
C ILE A 207 23.68 3.31 -12.74
N ILE A 208 23.15 3.80 -13.86
CA ILE A 208 22.61 2.96 -14.93
C ILE A 208 23.70 2.04 -15.51
N GLN A 209 24.93 2.54 -15.69
CA GLN A 209 26.03 1.74 -16.22
C GLN A 209 26.55 0.71 -15.22
N LEU A 210 26.70 1.06 -13.94
CA LEU A 210 27.06 0.11 -12.88
C LEU A 210 26.05 -1.04 -12.81
N ARG A 211 24.76 -0.73 -12.97
CA ARG A 211 23.69 -1.73 -13.08
C ARG A 211 23.87 -2.63 -14.30
N LYS A 212 24.11 -2.06 -15.48
CA LYS A 212 24.32 -2.85 -16.73
C LYS A 212 25.55 -3.75 -16.67
N LEU A 213 26.60 -3.31 -15.96
CA LEU A 213 27.81 -4.08 -15.72
C LEU A 213 27.69 -5.07 -14.55
N GLU A 214 26.48 -5.22 -13.99
CA GLU A 214 26.19 -6.12 -12.88
C GLU A 214 27.15 -5.95 -11.69
N VAL A 215 27.50 -4.71 -11.35
CA VAL A 215 28.37 -4.45 -10.20
C VAL A 215 27.57 -4.68 -8.92
N TRP A 216 27.88 -5.73 -8.16
CA TRP A 216 27.10 -6.10 -6.97
C TRP A 216 27.46 -5.32 -5.68
N ARG A 217 28.46 -4.43 -5.73
CA ARG A 217 28.99 -3.74 -4.54
C ARG A 217 28.15 -2.51 -4.21
N GLY A 218 27.31 -2.59 -3.17
CA GLY A 218 26.48 -1.47 -2.71
C GLY A 218 27.26 -0.19 -2.42
N VAL A 219 28.52 -0.29 -1.97
CA VAL A 219 29.41 0.87 -1.73
C VAL A 219 29.64 1.69 -3.00
N ALA A 220 29.75 1.06 -4.18
CA ALA A 220 29.96 1.80 -5.42
C ALA A 220 28.73 2.66 -5.77
N TYR A 221 27.53 2.10 -5.62
CA TYR A 221 26.29 2.85 -5.80
C TYR A 221 26.16 3.98 -4.78
N PHE A 222 26.51 3.73 -3.52
CA PHE A 222 26.46 4.75 -2.48
C PHE A 222 27.39 5.94 -2.79
N ILE A 223 28.63 5.69 -3.22
CA ILE A 223 29.58 6.75 -3.58
C ILE A 223 29.04 7.59 -4.75
N VAL A 224 28.53 6.94 -5.80
CA VAL A 224 27.97 7.65 -6.96
C VAL A 224 26.69 8.41 -6.58
N ALA A 225 25.82 7.81 -5.75
CA ALA A 225 24.61 8.47 -5.25
C ALA A 225 24.95 9.69 -4.39
N ALA A 226 25.92 9.59 -3.49
CA ALA A 226 26.38 10.71 -2.67
C ALA A 226 26.99 11.83 -3.52
N GLY A 227 27.81 11.49 -4.53
CA GLY A 227 28.32 12.46 -5.49
C GLY A 227 27.22 13.13 -6.33
N THR A 228 26.20 12.36 -6.73
CA THR A 228 25.02 12.87 -7.44
C THR A 228 24.21 13.81 -6.55
N TRP A 229 24.06 13.47 -5.27
CA TRP A 229 23.39 14.29 -4.26
C TRP A 229 24.08 15.64 -4.07
N VAL A 230 25.42 15.63 -3.91
CA VAL A 230 26.21 16.88 -3.82
C VAL A 230 26.07 17.71 -5.09
N ALA A 231 26.11 17.07 -6.26
CA ALA A 231 25.95 17.75 -7.54
C ALA A 231 24.54 18.39 -7.68
N PHE A 232 23.49 17.75 -7.18
CA PHE A 232 22.13 18.30 -7.16
C PHE A 232 22.05 19.49 -6.20
N TYR A 233 22.55 19.35 -4.97
CA TYR A 233 22.66 20.43 -3.99
C TYR A 233 23.33 21.68 -4.59
N GLU A 234 24.50 21.52 -5.20
CA GLU A 234 25.24 22.61 -5.86
C GLU A 234 24.55 23.16 -7.12
N SER A 235 23.62 22.40 -7.70
CA SER A 235 22.89 22.81 -8.90
C SER A 235 21.68 23.69 -8.62
N GLY A 236 21.26 23.81 -7.35
CA GLY A 236 20.00 24.45 -6.96
C GLY A 236 18.76 23.56 -7.10
N VAL A 237 18.93 22.32 -7.57
CA VAL A 237 17.88 21.31 -7.58
C VAL A 237 17.85 20.60 -6.22
N HIS A 238 16.65 20.38 -5.68
CA HIS A 238 16.50 19.78 -4.37
C HIS A 238 17.19 18.40 -4.26
N PRO A 239 18.10 18.16 -3.29
CA PRO A 239 18.86 16.90 -3.17
C PRO A 239 18.01 15.65 -2.94
N THR A 240 16.81 15.80 -2.36
CA THR A 240 15.87 14.70 -2.14
C THR A 240 15.39 14.01 -3.43
N LEU A 241 15.34 14.75 -4.55
CA LEU A 241 14.95 14.20 -5.85
C LEU A 241 15.91 13.13 -6.35
N VAL A 242 17.16 13.13 -5.89
CA VAL A 242 18.16 12.12 -6.24
C VAL A 242 17.67 10.74 -5.79
N GLY A 243 17.06 10.64 -4.61
CA GLY A 243 16.46 9.40 -4.12
C GLY A 243 15.38 8.89 -5.06
N VAL A 244 14.43 9.75 -5.42
CA VAL A 244 13.34 9.41 -6.35
C VAL A 244 13.89 8.95 -7.70
N LEU A 245 14.80 9.71 -8.30
CA LEU A 245 15.35 9.43 -9.63
C LEU A 245 16.09 8.08 -9.65
N ILE A 246 16.89 7.80 -8.61
CA ILE A 246 17.57 6.50 -8.48
C ILE A 246 16.54 5.37 -8.33
N ALA A 247 15.50 5.57 -7.52
CA ALA A 247 14.45 4.57 -7.32
C ALA A 247 13.69 4.23 -8.61
N LEU A 248 13.34 5.25 -9.41
CA LEU A 248 12.67 5.08 -10.71
C LEU A 248 13.55 4.37 -11.76
N ILE A 249 14.88 4.48 -11.64
CA ILE A 249 15.85 3.78 -12.47
C ILE A 249 15.93 2.28 -12.13
N LEU A 250 15.60 1.88 -10.89
CA LEU A 250 15.73 0.50 -10.45
C LEU A 250 14.64 -0.39 -11.09
N PRO A 251 15.02 -1.57 -11.62
CA PRO A 251 14.06 -2.44 -12.28
C PRO A 251 13.12 -3.11 -11.28
N VAL A 252 11.84 -3.15 -11.65
CA VAL A 252 10.78 -3.93 -11.00
C VAL A 252 10.29 -4.95 -12.02
N TYR A 253 10.15 -6.19 -11.58
CA TYR A 253 9.55 -7.28 -12.36
C TYR A 253 9.04 -8.34 -11.40
N PRO A 254 7.97 -9.07 -11.77
CA PRO A 254 7.56 -10.24 -11.01
C PRO A 254 8.67 -11.31 -11.07
N PRO A 255 8.86 -12.11 -10.00
CA PRO A 255 9.84 -13.19 -9.99
C PRO A 255 9.75 -14.11 -11.21
N ARG A 256 10.90 -14.41 -11.84
CA ARG A 256 10.92 -15.28 -13.01
C ARG A 256 10.92 -16.74 -12.58
N ARG A 257 10.09 -17.56 -13.21
CA ARG A 257 9.99 -19.00 -12.97
C ARG A 257 11.34 -19.71 -12.90
N SER A 258 12.21 -19.52 -13.91
CA SER A 258 13.52 -20.17 -13.94
C SER A 258 14.42 -19.81 -12.75
N GLU A 259 14.24 -18.62 -12.17
CA GLU A 259 14.98 -18.19 -10.98
C GLU A 259 14.38 -18.79 -9.70
N VAL A 260 13.05 -18.90 -9.63
CA VAL A 260 12.32 -19.54 -8.52
C VAL A 260 12.59 -21.06 -8.49
N GLU A 261 12.46 -21.75 -9.62
CA GLU A 261 12.79 -23.17 -9.76
C GLU A 261 14.24 -23.43 -9.39
N ARG A 262 15.17 -22.59 -9.87
CA ARG A 262 16.59 -22.69 -9.51
C ARG A 262 16.82 -22.51 -8.01
N ALA A 263 16.10 -21.59 -7.36
CA ALA A 263 16.16 -21.42 -5.92
C ALA A 263 15.62 -22.66 -5.18
N GLY A 264 14.55 -23.28 -5.69
CA GLY A 264 14.00 -24.54 -5.21
C GLY A 264 15.00 -25.70 -5.32
N GLU A 265 15.67 -25.85 -6.46
CA GLU A 265 16.73 -26.84 -6.67
C GLU A 265 17.88 -26.67 -5.67
N LEU A 266 18.36 -25.44 -5.48
CA LEU A 266 19.45 -25.14 -4.56
C LEU A 266 19.06 -25.42 -3.10
N THR A 267 17.81 -25.12 -2.74
CA THR A 267 17.27 -25.44 -1.41
C THR A 267 17.14 -26.95 -1.20
N ARG A 268 16.70 -27.69 -2.23
CA ARG A 268 16.66 -29.16 -2.22
C ARG A 268 18.06 -29.76 -2.10
N ALA A 269 19.05 -29.21 -2.82
CA ALA A 269 20.44 -29.63 -2.72
C ALA A 269 21.02 -29.39 -1.31
N PHE A 270 20.73 -28.23 -0.69
CA PHE A 270 21.08 -27.97 0.70
C PHE A 270 20.44 -28.97 1.67
N ARG A 271 19.17 -29.32 1.45
CA ARG A 271 18.49 -30.35 2.27
C ARG A 271 19.13 -31.73 2.13
N GLN A 272 19.54 -32.10 0.92
CA GLN A 272 20.20 -33.39 0.64
C GLN A 272 21.63 -33.43 1.18
N SER A 273 22.34 -32.31 1.15
CA SER A 273 23.71 -32.18 1.65
C SER A 273 23.87 -30.86 2.41
N PRO A 274 23.57 -30.82 3.71
CA PRO A 274 23.65 -29.59 4.49
C PRO A 274 25.10 -29.12 4.65
N ASN A 275 25.49 -28.10 3.87
CA ASN A 275 26.79 -27.44 3.97
C ASN A 275 26.69 -25.94 3.69
N SER A 276 27.76 -25.20 4.03
CA SER A 276 27.80 -23.74 3.92
C SER A 276 27.65 -23.23 2.48
N ASP A 277 28.16 -23.96 1.50
CA ASP A 277 28.14 -23.54 0.10
C ASP A 277 26.74 -23.67 -0.49
N TYR A 278 26.04 -24.79 -0.24
CA TYR A 278 24.64 -24.94 -0.64
C TYR A 278 23.71 -24.04 0.16
N ALA A 279 23.96 -23.83 1.45
CA ALA A 279 23.18 -22.85 2.23
C ALA A 279 23.27 -21.46 1.62
N ARG A 280 24.49 -21.01 1.29
CA ARG A 280 24.72 -19.71 0.64
C ARG A 280 24.12 -19.66 -0.77
N ALA A 281 24.26 -20.72 -1.55
CA ALA A 281 23.71 -20.78 -2.91
C ALA A 281 22.17 -20.74 -2.89
N ALA A 282 21.53 -21.51 -2.01
CA ALA A 282 20.08 -21.46 -1.79
C ALA A 282 19.62 -20.07 -1.38
N GLN A 283 20.30 -19.45 -0.40
CA GLN A 283 20.00 -18.09 0.04
C GLN A 283 20.13 -17.07 -1.11
N LEU A 284 21.20 -17.16 -1.90
CA LEU A 284 21.41 -16.28 -3.06
C LEU A 284 20.41 -16.54 -4.18
N GLY A 285 20.00 -17.79 -4.40
CA GLY A 285 18.99 -18.17 -5.37
C GLY A 285 17.65 -17.50 -5.08
N VAL A 286 17.17 -17.62 -3.83
CA VAL A 286 15.93 -16.97 -3.38
C VAL A 286 16.04 -15.45 -3.50
N LEU A 287 17.15 -14.86 -3.06
CA LEU A 287 17.37 -13.41 -3.16
C LEU A 287 17.49 -12.88 -4.59
N ARG A 288 17.80 -13.73 -5.58
CA ARG A 288 17.89 -13.33 -6.98
C ARG A 288 16.56 -13.41 -7.71
N ALA A 289 15.66 -14.28 -7.26
CA ALA A 289 14.33 -14.41 -7.83
C ALA A 289 13.46 -13.15 -7.59
N VAL A 290 13.72 -12.41 -6.51
CA VAL A 290 13.00 -11.17 -6.20
C VAL A 290 13.72 -9.96 -6.81
N SER A 291 12.96 -9.05 -7.42
CA SER A 291 13.50 -7.83 -8.02
C SER A 291 14.29 -6.98 -7.00
N VAL A 292 15.31 -6.27 -7.49
CA VAL A 292 16.16 -5.42 -6.64
C VAL A 292 15.34 -4.33 -5.97
N ASN A 293 14.37 -3.74 -6.68
CA ASN A 293 13.47 -2.73 -6.12
C ASN A 293 12.73 -3.28 -4.90
N GLU A 294 12.01 -4.41 -5.01
CA GLU A 294 11.26 -4.97 -3.88
C GLU A 294 12.15 -5.34 -2.70
N ARG A 295 13.34 -5.86 -2.96
CA ARG A 295 14.31 -6.18 -1.90
C ARG A 295 14.77 -4.94 -1.14
N LEU A 296 15.06 -3.85 -1.86
CA LEU A 296 15.45 -2.59 -1.23
C LEU A 296 14.26 -1.94 -0.53
N LEU A 297 13.05 -2.01 -1.11
CA LEU A 297 11.82 -1.51 -0.51
C LEU A 297 11.58 -2.18 0.85
N ARG A 298 11.51 -3.52 0.88
CA ARG A 298 11.34 -4.29 2.13
C ARG A 298 12.47 -4.07 3.13
N PHE A 299 13.69 -3.83 2.65
CA PHE A 299 14.83 -3.57 3.52
C PHE A 299 14.76 -2.17 4.16
N TYR A 300 14.45 -1.12 3.39
CA TYR A 300 14.51 0.26 3.85
C TYR A 300 13.21 0.76 4.50
N GLN A 301 12.04 0.24 4.11
CA GLN A 301 10.74 0.65 4.64
C GLN A 301 10.71 0.70 6.19
N PRO A 302 11.19 -0.30 6.94
CA PRO A 302 11.20 -0.23 8.40
C PRO A 302 12.11 0.88 8.94
N TYR A 303 13.28 1.11 8.33
CA TYR A 303 14.17 2.19 8.76
C TYR A 303 13.55 3.55 8.45
N THR A 304 12.87 3.68 7.32
CA THR A 304 12.18 4.91 6.98
C THR A 304 11.07 5.20 7.99
N ALA A 305 10.22 4.22 8.26
CA ALA A 305 9.07 4.35 9.15
C ALA A 305 9.44 4.56 10.63
N PHE A 306 10.45 3.84 11.14
CA PHE A 306 10.79 3.84 12.57
C PHE A 306 11.99 4.71 12.95
N LEU A 307 12.78 5.19 11.97
CA LEU A 307 13.97 6.01 12.24
C LEU A 307 13.94 7.34 11.48
N VAL A 308 13.85 7.32 10.14
CA VAL A 308 13.94 8.54 9.32
C VAL A 308 12.80 9.50 9.63
N VAL A 309 11.56 9.03 9.49
CA VAL A 309 10.37 9.86 9.65
C VAL A 309 10.22 10.38 11.11
N PRO A 310 10.43 9.56 12.15
CA PRO A 310 10.46 10.06 13.53
C PRO A 310 11.57 11.08 13.81
N ILE A 311 12.80 10.89 13.30
CA ILE A 311 13.88 11.88 13.46
C ILE A 311 13.52 13.18 12.72
N PHE A 312 12.98 13.06 11.51
CA PHE A 312 12.49 14.21 10.75
C PHE A 312 11.43 14.99 11.52
N ALA A 313 10.44 14.30 12.09
CA ALA A 313 9.42 14.92 12.93
C ALA A 313 10.02 15.59 14.16
N LEU A 314 11.01 14.96 14.80
CA LEU A 314 11.71 15.52 15.95
C LEU A 314 12.44 16.84 15.62
N ALA A 315 12.93 16.98 14.40
CA ALA A 315 13.64 18.18 13.93
C ALA A 315 12.71 19.29 13.40
N ASN A 316 11.55 18.93 12.85
CA ASN A 316 10.71 19.87 12.08
C ASN A 316 9.36 20.20 12.74
N ALA A 317 8.87 19.35 13.65
CA ALA A 317 7.58 19.58 14.30
C ALA A 317 7.70 20.43 15.58
N GLY A 318 8.90 20.66 16.09
CA GLY A 318 9.11 21.50 17.27
C GLY A 318 8.75 22.95 16.96
N VAL A 319 7.75 23.46 17.68
CA VAL A 319 7.31 24.86 17.61
C VAL A 319 7.19 25.38 19.04
N VAL A 320 7.65 26.61 19.25
CA VAL A 320 7.47 27.31 20.53
C VAL A 320 6.01 27.73 20.67
N ILE A 321 5.29 27.13 21.61
CA ILE A 321 3.87 27.35 21.92
C ILE A 321 3.80 28.38 23.05
N THR A 322 3.82 29.66 22.69
CA THR A 322 3.49 30.74 23.64
C THR A 322 2.06 31.24 23.42
N GLY A 323 1.47 31.90 24.42
CA GLY A 323 0.15 32.54 24.27
C GLY A 323 0.12 33.56 23.13
N GLN A 324 1.25 34.23 22.87
CA GLN A 324 1.40 35.16 21.75
C GLN A 324 1.46 34.41 20.42
N THR A 325 2.31 33.38 20.31
CA THR A 325 2.43 32.56 19.09
C THR A 325 1.10 31.93 18.67
N LEU A 326 0.30 31.47 19.64
CA LEU A 326 -1.03 30.92 19.35
C LEU A 326 -2.02 32.00 18.91
N ALA A 327 -1.95 33.20 19.50
CA ALA A 327 -2.80 34.32 19.10
C ALA A 327 -2.44 34.84 17.70
N ASP A 328 -1.16 34.84 17.36
CA ASP A 328 -0.65 35.24 16.04
C ASP A 328 -1.05 34.21 14.98
N ALA A 329 -0.78 32.92 15.20
CA ALA A 329 -1.20 31.85 14.30
C ALA A 329 -2.73 31.80 14.12
N ALA A 330 -3.52 32.09 15.16
CA ALA A 330 -4.98 32.14 15.06
C ALA A 330 -5.49 33.31 14.20
N GLN A 331 -4.68 34.35 14.00
CA GLN A 331 -4.99 35.50 13.15
C GLN A 331 -4.28 35.44 11.79
N SER A 332 -3.36 34.49 11.61
CA SER A 332 -2.53 34.31 10.43
C SER A 332 -3.34 33.74 9.24
N PRO A 333 -3.46 34.48 8.11
CA PRO A 333 -4.08 33.99 6.89
C PRO A 333 -3.38 32.74 6.33
N LEU A 334 -2.05 32.66 6.49
CA LEU A 334 -1.24 31.52 6.13
C LEU A 334 -1.66 30.26 6.89
N ALA A 335 -1.75 30.34 8.22
CA ALA A 335 -2.14 29.18 9.05
C ALA A 335 -3.55 28.68 8.72
N TRP A 336 -4.53 29.58 8.56
CA TRP A 336 -5.89 29.21 8.17
C TRP A 336 -5.98 28.71 6.72
N GLY A 337 -5.17 29.26 5.81
CA GLY A 337 -5.02 28.76 4.45
C GLY A 337 -4.55 27.31 4.44
N ILE A 338 -3.57 26.97 5.28
CA ILE A 338 -3.08 25.61 5.45
C ILE A 338 -4.18 24.70 6.00
N VAL A 339 -4.83 25.11 7.10
CA VAL A 339 -5.90 24.32 7.73
C VAL A 339 -7.06 24.08 6.76
N LEU A 340 -7.52 25.10 6.05
CA LEU A 340 -8.63 24.96 5.10
C LEU A 340 -8.23 24.14 3.86
N GLY A 341 -7.02 24.34 3.34
CA GLY A 341 -6.52 23.54 2.22
C GLY A 341 -6.44 22.06 2.57
N LEU A 342 -5.78 21.72 3.68
CA LEU A 342 -5.60 20.34 4.13
C LEU A 342 -6.91 19.69 4.58
N VAL A 343 -7.71 20.36 5.42
CA VAL A 343 -8.93 19.74 6.00
C VAL A 343 -10.09 19.78 5.00
N VAL A 344 -10.43 20.96 4.50
CA VAL A 344 -11.61 21.15 3.65
C VAL A 344 -11.28 20.77 2.21
N GLY A 345 -10.14 21.21 1.70
CA GLY A 345 -9.72 20.93 0.32
C GLY A 345 -9.58 19.45 0.03
N LYS A 346 -8.91 18.67 0.89
CA LYS A 346 -8.79 17.21 0.71
C LYS A 346 -10.14 16.52 0.85
N LEU A 347 -10.87 16.81 1.92
CA LEU A 347 -12.19 16.21 2.16
C LEU A 347 -13.13 16.43 0.97
N VAL A 348 -13.30 17.69 0.55
CA VAL A 348 -14.22 18.04 -0.54
C VAL A 348 -13.68 17.57 -1.88
N GLY A 349 -12.38 17.75 -2.15
CA GLY A 349 -11.77 17.43 -3.45
C GLY A 349 -11.87 15.94 -3.76
N ILE A 350 -11.42 15.11 -2.83
CA ILE A 350 -11.40 13.64 -2.99
C ILE A 350 -12.85 13.11 -3.02
N THR A 351 -13.69 13.53 -2.06
CA THR A 351 -15.07 13.02 -1.97
C THR A 351 -15.92 13.45 -3.16
N ALA A 352 -15.86 14.72 -3.57
CA ALA A 352 -16.67 15.23 -4.68
C ALA A 352 -16.23 14.65 -6.02
N ALA A 353 -14.93 14.53 -6.27
CA ALA A 353 -14.42 13.89 -7.49
C ALA A 353 -14.83 12.41 -7.56
N THR A 354 -14.72 11.70 -6.43
CA THR A 354 -15.13 10.31 -6.33
C THR A 354 -16.65 10.15 -6.55
N ALA A 355 -17.47 10.99 -5.92
CA ALA A 355 -18.92 10.98 -6.10
C ALA A 355 -19.34 11.31 -7.53
N LEU A 356 -18.69 12.30 -8.15
CA LEU A 356 -18.93 12.67 -9.54
C LEU A 356 -18.60 11.49 -10.47
N PHE A 357 -17.46 10.83 -10.26
CA PHE A 357 -17.07 9.70 -11.08
C PHE A 357 -17.99 8.49 -10.88
N ALA A 358 -18.34 8.17 -9.64
CA ALA A 358 -19.28 7.11 -9.31
C ALA A 358 -20.66 7.35 -9.98
N LYS A 359 -21.08 8.61 -10.08
CA LYS A 359 -22.31 9.00 -10.79
C LYS A 359 -22.19 8.87 -12.31
N LEU A 360 -21.04 9.25 -12.89
CA LEU A 360 -20.80 9.16 -14.33
C LEU A 360 -20.58 7.71 -14.81
N ARG A 361 -20.01 6.85 -13.96
CA ARG A 361 -19.80 5.43 -14.22
C ARG A 361 -20.30 4.61 -13.02
N PRO A 362 -21.59 4.26 -12.99
CA PRO A 362 -22.13 3.36 -11.98
C PRO A 362 -21.34 2.04 -11.94
N GLY A 363 -21.01 1.55 -10.75
CA GLY A 363 -20.19 0.34 -10.55
C GLY A 363 -18.68 0.54 -10.66
N SER A 364 -18.19 1.78 -10.75
CA SER A 364 -16.74 2.08 -10.74
C SER A 364 -16.10 2.01 -9.35
N LEU A 365 -16.88 2.12 -8.28
CA LEU A 365 -16.39 1.93 -6.92
C LEU A 365 -16.34 0.45 -6.56
N PRO A 366 -15.29 0.01 -5.84
CA PRO A 366 -15.24 -1.35 -5.29
C PRO A 366 -16.50 -1.65 -4.44
N PRO A 367 -17.13 -2.83 -4.61
CA PRO A 367 -18.23 -3.27 -3.75
C PRO A 367 -17.95 -3.05 -2.26
N GLY A 368 -18.93 -2.56 -1.50
CA GLY A 368 -18.76 -2.30 -0.06
C GLY A 368 -18.06 -0.99 0.31
N LEU A 369 -17.42 -0.30 -0.63
CA LEU A 369 -16.85 1.04 -0.38
C LEU A 369 -17.93 2.11 -0.60
N THR A 370 -18.38 2.74 0.48
CA THR A 370 -19.43 3.78 0.41
C THR A 370 -18.83 5.19 0.34
N LEU A 371 -19.58 6.14 -0.24
CA LEU A 371 -19.15 7.55 -0.26
C LEU A 371 -18.97 8.13 1.15
N SER A 372 -19.69 7.64 2.16
CA SER A 372 -19.53 8.05 3.56
C SER A 372 -18.20 7.56 4.15
N GLN A 373 -17.80 6.33 3.84
CA GLN A 373 -16.47 5.81 4.21
C GLN A 373 -15.36 6.56 3.48
N ILE A 374 -15.54 6.85 2.19
CA ILE A 374 -14.59 7.66 1.41
C ILE A 374 -14.49 9.07 2.00
N ALA A 375 -15.60 9.68 2.42
CA ALA A 375 -15.55 10.99 3.07
C ALA A 375 -14.75 10.97 4.38
N GLY A 376 -14.94 9.96 5.22
CA GLY A 376 -14.12 9.78 6.43
C GLY A 376 -12.64 9.58 6.11
N GLY A 377 -12.32 8.74 5.11
CA GLY A 377 -10.95 8.54 4.63
C GLY A 377 -10.33 9.80 3.99
N SER A 378 -11.13 10.58 3.26
CA SER A 378 -10.72 11.84 2.64
C SER A 378 -10.44 12.92 3.68
N ALA A 379 -11.16 12.92 4.80
CA ALA A 379 -10.83 13.78 5.94
C ALA A 379 -9.48 13.39 6.55
N LEU A 380 -9.22 12.08 6.74
CA LEU A 380 -7.92 11.61 7.21
C LEU A 380 -6.80 11.94 6.22
N ALA A 381 -7.05 11.89 4.92
CA ALA A 381 -6.07 12.32 3.89
C ALA A 381 -5.65 13.79 4.02
N GLY A 382 -6.36 14.60 4.81
CA GLY A 382 -5.93 15.94 5.23
C GLY A 382 -4.71 15.97 6.16
N ILE A 383 -4.24 14.83 6.65
CA ILE A 383 -3.03 14.76 7.48
C ILE A 383 -1.80 14.82 6.56
N GLY A 384 -1.35 16.02 6.18
CA GLY A 384 -0.16 16.20 5.33
C GLY A 384 1.19 16.13 6.07
N PHE A 385 1.17 16.27 7.40
CA PHE A 385 2.26 16.25 8.37
C PHE A 385 3.69 16.24 7.80
N THR A 386 4.29 15.08 7.48
CA THR A 386 5.73 14.99 7.11
C THR A 386 6.07 15.84 5.88
N ILE A 387 5.44 15.58 4.75
CA ILE A 387 5.74 16.28 3.50
C ILE A 387 5.28 17.75 3.59
N SER A 388 4.19 18.04 4.29
CA SER A 388 3.76 19.42 4.54
C SER A 388 4.81 20.21 5.33
N LEU A 389 5.31 19.66 6.46
CA LEU A 389 6.37 20.29 7.26
C LEU A 389 7.68 20.42 6.47
N PHE A 390 7.98 19.46 5.61
CA PHE A 390 9.13 19.52 4.71
C PHE A 390 8.99 20.69 3.73
N ILE A 391 7.83 20.86 3.09
CA ILE A 391 7.61 21.96 2.14
C ILE A 391 7.59 23.32 2.85
N VAL A 392 7.17 23.42 4.12
CA VAL A 392 7.25 24.69 4.87
C VAL A 392 8.67 25.24 4.87
N ASP A 393 9.66 24.38 5.16
CA ASP A 393 11.07 24.78 5.19
C ASP A 393 11.65 25.07 3.78
N LEU A 394 10.99 24.62 2.71
CA LEU A 394 11.38 24.94 1.33
C LEU A 394 10.73 26.21 0.78
N ALA A 395 9.53 26.52 1.25
CA ALA A 395 8.70 27.56 0.69
C ALA A 395 8.84 28.90 1.42
N ILE A 396 9.21 28.87 2.70
CA ILE A 396 9.11 30.00 3.62
C ILE A 396 10.46 30.28 4.28
N ASP A 397 11.09 31.38 3.88
CA ASP A 397 12.36 31.82 4.45
C ASP A 397 12.21 32.47 5.84
N SER A 398 11.06 33.10 6.11
CA SER A 398 10.80 33.79 7.38
C SER A 398 10.55 32.80 8.51
N PRO A 399 11.35 32.81 9.60
CA PRO A 399 11.16 31.90 10.74
C PRO A 399 9.80 32.06 11.42
N GLU A 400 9.25 33.28 11.42
CA GLU A 400 7.95 33.60 12.03
C GLU A 400 6.81 32.97 11.21
N LEU A 401 6.81 33.19 9.89
CA LEU A 401 5.81 32.58 8.99
C LEU A 401 5.94 31.05 8.95
N ALA A 402 7.16 30.52 9.03
CA ALA A 402 7.38 29.08 9.10
C ALA A 402 6.78 28.49 10.38
N ASN A 403 6.89 29.18 11.52
CA ASN A 403 6.24 28.75 12.76
C ASN A 403 4.71 28.75 12.65
N ASP A 404 4.12 29.82 12.11
CA ASP A 404 2.67 29.87 11.84
C ASP A 404 2.21 28.73 10.92
N ALA A 405 2.99 28.45 9.88
CA ALA A 405 2.70 27.35 8.96
C ALA A 405 2.77 25.98 9.65
N ARG A 406 3.80 25.73 10.48
CA ARG A 406 3.91 24.49 11.27
C ARG A 406 2.73 24.34 12.23
N VAL A 407 2.31 25.41 12.92
CA VAL A 407 1.09 25.40 13.76
C VAL A 407 -0.14 25.05 12.91
N GLY A 408 -0.27 25.65 11.72
CA GLY A 408 -1.32 25.34 10.76
C GLY A 408 -1.36 23.85 10.37
N VAL A 409 -0.22 23.26 10.01
CA VAL A 409 -0.10 21.84 9.65
C VAL A 409 -0.47 20.93 10.83
N LEU A 410 0.04 21.21 12.03
CA LEU A 410 -0.27 20.42 13.24
C LEU A 410 -1.75 20.52 13.61
N THR A 411 -2.32 21.72 13.54
CA THR A 411 -3.75 21.97 13.79
C THR A 411 -4.61 21.24 12.76
N ALA A 412 -4.23 21.28 11.49
CA ALA A 412 -4.91 20.56 10.41
C ALA A 412 -4.90 19.04 10.66
N ALA A 413 -3.78 18.46 11.07
CA ALA A 413 -3.68 17.02 11.36
C ALA A 413 -4.62 16.58 12.50
N VAL A 414 -4.72 17.38 13.56
CA VAL A 414 -5.64 17.13 14.67
C VAL A 414 -7.09 17.24 14.21
N ILE A 415 -7.45 18.32 13.50
CA ILE A 415 -8.81 18.53 12.99
C ILE A 415 -9.20 17.42 12.00
N ALA A 416 -8.32 17.07 11.06
CA ALA A 416 -8.51 16.00 10.09
C ALA A 416 -8.80 14.66 10.78
N THR A 417 -8.04 14.32 11.83
CA THR A 417 -8.24 13.10 12.61
C THR A 417 -9.60 13.09 13.33
N VAL A 418 -9.95 14.19 14.00
CA VAL A 418 -11.23 14.33 14.71
C VAL A 418 -12.41 14.31 13.75
N LEU A 419 -12.27 14.98 12.59
CA LEU A 419 -13.29 15.03 11.56
C LEU A 419 -13.48 13.66 10.90
N GLY A 420 -12.40 12.96 10.59
CA GLY A 420 -12.46 11.57 10.10
C GLY A 420 -13.18 10.67 11.08
N TRP A 421 -12.80 10.70 12.37
CA TRP A 421 -13.50 9.97 13.43
C TRP A 421 -14.99 10.32 13.49
N ALA A 422 -15.33 11.62 13.48
CA ALA A 422 -16.72 12.07 13.54
C ALA A 422 -17.53 11.62 12.32
N LEU A 423 -16.96 11.66 11.12
CA LEU A 423 -17.60 11.20 9.88
C LEU A 423 -17.81 9.69 9.87
N PHE A 424 -16.83 8.90 10.34
CA PHE A 424 -17.03 7.46 10.49
C PHE A 424 -18.12 7.14 11.52
N ARG A 425 -18.12 7.82 12.67
CA ARG A 425 -19.16 7.64 13.70
C ARG A 425 -20.53 8.08 13.24
N LEU A 426 -20.61 9.17 12.49
CA LEU A 426 -21.86 9.63 11.89
C LEU A 426 -22.34 8.65 10.83
N SER A 427 -21.44 8.14 9.99
CA SER A 427 -21.74 7.10 9.01
C SER A 427 -22.28 5.85 9.69
N ASP A 428 -21.60 5.39 10.74
CA ASP A 428 -22.03 4.24 11.56
C ASP A 428 -23.32 4.51 12.33
N TRP A 429 -23.71 5.77 12.54
CA TRP A 429 -24.96 6.11 13.22
C TRP A 429 -26.13 6.20 12.24
N VAL A 430 -25.92 6.83 11.08
CA VAL A 430 -26.93 6.98 10.02
C VAL A 430 -27.15 5.66 9.28
N HIS A 431 -26.08 4.93 9.03
CA HIS A 431 -26.06 3.59 8.49
C HIS A 431 -25.37 2.70 9.53
N PRO A 432 -26.10 2.24 10.57
CA PRO A 432 -25.59 1.25 11.51
C PRO A 432 -24.83 0.19 10.73
N PRO A 433 -23.54 -0.08 11.04
CA PRO A 433 -22.86 -1.22 10.46
C PRO A 433 -23.75 -2.39 10.82
N THR A 434 -24.46 -2.88 9.82
CA THR A 434 -25.50 -3.86 10.04
C THR A 434 -24.83 -5.02 10.75
N GLU A 435 -25.48 -5.65 11.71
CA GLU A 435 -25.10 -6.99 12.19
C GLU A 435 -24.99 -8.01 11.03
N VAL A 436 -25.38 -7.58 9.82
CA VAL A 436 -25.34 -8.18 8.48
C VAL A 436 -24.01 -8.00 7.73
N ALA A 437 -22.96 -7.37 8.29
CA ALA A 437 -21.64 -7.35 7.63
C ALA A 437 -21.16 -8.78 7.38
N GLY A 438 -21.11 -9.17 6.10
CA GLY A 438 -20.83 -10.54 5.68
C GLY A 438 -21.98 -11.54 5.81
N LEU A 439 -23.19 -11.18 6.26
CA LEU A 439 -24.35 -12.08 6.20
C LEU A 439 -24.97 -12.14 4.80
N THR A 440 -24.73 -11.15 3.94
CA THR A 440 -25.09 -11.21 2.52
C THR A 440 -23.86 -11.12 1.64
N LEU A 441 -23.95 -11.66 0.43
CA LEU A 441 -22.84 -11.65 -0.51
C LEU A 441 -22.54 -10.21 -0.97
N LEU A 442 -21.34 -9.70 -0.64
CA LEU A 442 -20.96 -8.31 -0.89
C LEU A 442 -20.98 -7.93 -2.38
N ARG A 443 -20.39 -8.78 -3.21
CA ARG A 443 -20.36 -8.63 -4.67
C ARG A 443 -21.29 -9.65 -5.31
N PRO A 444 -22.33 -9.23 -6.03
CA PRO A 444 -23.24 -10.14 -6.73
C PRO A 444 -22.50 -11.08 -7.69
N VAL A 445 -23.13 -12.20 -8.04
CA VAL A 445 -22.57 -13.14 -9.02
C VAL A 445 -22.61 -12.52 -10.43
N HIS A 446 -21.47 -12.50 -11.12
CA HIS A 446 -21.30 -11.90 -12.44
C HIS A 446 -20.77 -12.90 -13.47
N LEU A 447 -21.54 -13.14 -14.55
CA LEU A 447 -21.25 -14.16 -15.57
C LEU A 447 -19.92 -13.99 -16.33
N GLY A 448 -19.44 -12.76 -16.48
CA GLY A 448 -18.16 -12.48 -17.16
C GLY A 448 -16.94 -12.64 -16.26
N ARG A 449 -17.13 -12.79 -14.95
CA ARG A 449 -16.07 -12.84 -13.93
C ARG A 449 -16.05 -14.17 -13.21
N ASP A 450 -17.17 -14.52 -12.59
CA ASP A 450 -17.29 -15.68 -11.73
C ASP A 450 -17.41 -16.95 -12.55
N HIS A 451 -16.83 -18.04 -12.06
CA HIS A 451 -16.91 -19.34 -12.71
C HIS A 451 -18.13 -20.09 -12.22
N LEU A 452 -18.98 -20.54 -13.14
CA LEU A 452 -20.27 -21.15 -12.82
C LEU A 452 -20.32 -22.62 -13.26
N ARG A 453 -20.84 -23.48 -12.41
CA ARG A 453 -21.15 -24.88 -12.71
C ARG A 453 -22.66 -25.09 -12.56
N GLY A 454 -23.32 -25.45 -13.65
CA GLY A 454 -24.79 -25.53 -13.74
C GLY A 454 -25.38 -24.41 -14.62
N PRO A 455 -26.71 -24.37 -14.80
CA PRO A 455 -27.36 -23.37 -15.65
C PRO A 455 -27.19 -21.94 -15.12
N VAL A 456 -27.06 -20.99 -16.04
CA VAL A 456 -26.92 -19.57 -15.73
C VAL A 456 -28.16 -19.01 -15.01
N ASP A 457 -29.34 -19.48 -15.45
CA ASP A 457 -30.66 -19.05 -14.99
C ASP A 457 -31.24 -19.99 -13.91
N ALA A 458 -30.40 -20.81 -13.27
CA ALA A 458 -30.86 -21.73 -12.24
C ALA A 458 -31.47 -20.96 -11.04
N PRO A 459 -32.64 -21.37 -10.53
CA PRO A 459 -33.38 -20.68 -9.47
C PRO A 459 -32.63 -20.60 -8.13
N LEU A 460 -31.62 -21.44 -7.92
CA LEU A 460 -30.82 -21.49 -6.70
C LEU A 460 -29.35 -21.19 -7.00
N THR A 461 -28.70 -20.44 -6.12
CA THR A 461 -27.26 -20.16 -6.21
C THR A 461 -26.56 -20.56 -4.92
N LEU A 462 -25.39 -21.20 -5.08
CA LEU A 462 -24.45 -21.52 -4.00
C LEU A 462 -23.07 -20.98 -4.37
N VAL A 463 -22.57 -20.03 -3.59
CA VAL A 463 -21.24 -19.45 -3.73
C VAL A 463 -20.34 -20.00 -2.63
N GLU A 464 -19.17 -20.50 -3.00
CA GLU A 464 -18.13 -20.95 -2.09
C GLU A 464 -16.90 -20.04 -2.20
N TYR A 465 -16.46 -19.49 -1.06
CA TYR A 465 -15.12 -18.95 -0.90
C TYR A 465 -14.21 -20.07 -0.40
N GLY A 466 -13.28 -20.49 -1.25
CA GLY A 466 -12.48 -21.69 -1.05
C GLY A 466 -10.99 -21.49 -1.24
N ASP A 467 -10.24 -22.40 -0.65
CA ASP A 467 -8.79 -22.50 -0.74
C ASP A 467 -8.44 -23.94 -1.16
N PHE A 468 -7.68 -24.09 -2.24
CA PHE A 468 -7.34 -25.38 -2.82
C PHE A 468 -6.47 -26.27 -1.91
N GLU A 469 -5.69 -25.69 -0.99
CA GLU A 469 -4.84 -26.41 -0.03
C GLU A 469 -5.55 -26.64 1.31
N CYS A 470 -6.72 -26.02 1.52
CA CYS A 470 -7.48 -26.16 2.75
C CYS A 470 -8.13 -27.56 2.89
N PRO A 471 -7.82 -28.32 3.96
CA PRO A 471 -8.41 -29.63 4.18
C PRO A 471 -9.93 -29.60 4.37
N PHE A 472 -10.49 -28.49 4.85
CA PHE A 472 -11.93 -28.34 5.03
C PHE A 472 -12.64 -28.09 3.69
N CYS A 473 -12.05 -27.29 2.80
CA CYS A 473 -12.55 -27.10 1.43
C CYS A 473 -12.51 -28.42 0.65
N SER A 474 -11.38 -29.15 0.72
CA SER A 474 -11.24 -30.45 0.09
C SER A 474 -12.34 -31.44 0.55
N LYS A 475 -12.67 -31.48 1.85
CA LYS A 475 -13.79 -32.28 2.37
C LYS A 475 -15.16 -31.78 1.90
N ALA A 476 -15.35 -30.47 1.78
CA ALA A 476 -16.60 -29.89 1.33
C ALA A 476 -16.93 -30.26 -0.12
N THR A 477 -15.94 -30.50 -0.99
CA THR A 477 -16.17 -30.91 -2.39
C THR A 477 -17.13 -32.10 -2.55
N GLY A 478 -17.07 -33.08 -1.64
CA GLY A 478 -17.99 -34.21 -1.61
C GLY A 478 -19.43 -33.78 -1.29
N SER A 479 -19.60 -32.92 -0.28
CA SER A 479 -20.91 -32.38 0.09
C SER A 479 -21.51 -31.52 -1.03
N ILE A 480 -20.70 -30.70 -1.69
CA ILE A 480 -21.14 -29.89 -2.84
C ILE A 480 -21.54 -30.75 -4.02
N ARG A 481 -20.84 -31.88 -4.27
CA ARG A 481 -21.25 -32.84 -5.31
C ARG A 481 -22.63 -33.43 -5.02
N ASP A 482 -22.91 -33.79 -3.77
CA ASP A 482 -24.20 -34.35 -3.37
C ASP A 482 -25.33 -33.30 -3.45
N VAL A 483 -25.07 -32.06 -3.02
CA VAL A 483 -26.01 -30.93 -3.17
C VAL A 483 -26.34 -30.69 -4.65
N ARG A 484 -25.33 -30.69 -5.52
CA ARG A 484 -25.52 -30.54 -6.97
C ARG A 484 -26.28 -31.72 -7.59
N ALA A 485 -26.04 -32.94 -7.12
CA ALA A 485 -26.77 -34.12 -7.58
C ALA A 485 -28.25 -34.07 -7.17
N HIS A 486 -28.57 -33.50 -6.01
CA HIS A 486 -29.94 -33.34 -5.52
C HIS A 486 -30.75 -32.33 -6.35
N PHE A 487 -30.20 -31.15 -6.61
CA PHE A 487 -30.92 -30.08 -7.33
C PHE A 487 -30.78 -30.13 -8.86
N GLY A 488 -29.75 -30.81 -9.39
CA GLY A 488 -29.50 -30.89 -10.83
C GLY A 488 -29.39 -29.52 -11.48
N ASP A 489 -30.20 -29.29 -12.51
CA ASP A 489 -30.24 -28.03 -13.28
C ASP A 489 -30.87 -26.86 -12.50
N GLU A 490 -31.42 -27.11 -11.30
CA GLU A 490 -31.98 -26.04 -10.48
C GLU A 490 -30.93 -25.27 -9.66
N LEU A 491 -29.68 -25.76 -9.61
CA LEU A 491 -28.60 -25.14 -8.84
C LEU A 491 -27.46 -24.65 -9.72
N ARG A 492 -27.07 -23.40 -9.45
CA ARG A 492 -25.86 -22.77 -9.97
C ARG A 492 -24.81 -22.66 -8.87
N TYR A 493 -23.71 -23.39 -9.04
CA TYR A 493 -22.58 -23.35 -8.12
C TYR A 493 -21.51 -22.38 -8.63
N VAL A 494 -20.98 -21.55 -7.72
CA VAL A 494 -19.97 -20.53 -8.00
C VAL A 494 -18.81 -20.70 -7.04
N PHE A 495 -17.59 -20.66 -7.56
CA PHE A 495 -16.36 -20.71 -6.76
C PHE A 495 -15.66 -19.34 -6.78
N ARG A 496 -15.22 -18.90 -5.61
CA ARG A 496 -14.43 -17.68 -5.37
C ARG A 496 -13.21 -18.03 -4.53
N HIS A 497 -12.11 -17.33 -4.78
CA HIS A 497 -10.82 -17.66 -4.16
C HIS A 497 -10.69 -17.01 -2.78
N LEU A 498 -10.20 -17.74 -1.80
CA LEU A 498 -9.77 -17.19 -0.50
C LEU A 498 -8.52 -17.93 -0.01
N PRO A 499 -7.38 -17.82 -0.72
CA PRO A 499 -6.16 -18.51 -0.32
C PRO A 499 -5.66 -17.96 1.02
N LEU A 500 -5.43 -18.86 1.98
CA LEU A 500 -4.96 -18.51 3.32
C LEU A 500 -3.43 -18.55 3.38
N ASP A 501 -2.78 -17.62 2.68
CA ASP A 501 -1.31 -17.59 2.45
C ASP A 501 -0.44 -17.79 3.70
N ALA A 502 -0.92 -17.33 4.86
CA ALA A 502 -0.22 -17.46 6.13
C ALA A 502 -0.06 -18.92 6.60
N VAL A 503 -0.96 -19.81 6.18
CA VAL A 503 -1.00 -21.22 6.60
C VAL A 503 -0.88 -22.20 5.42
N HIS A 504 -1.25 -21.77 4.22
CA HIS A 504 -1.26 -22.57 2.99
C HIS A 504 -0.36 -21.92 1.92
N PRO A 505 0.91 -22.33 1.84
CA PRO A 505 1.92 -21.65 1.02
C PRO A 505 1.71 -21.78 -0.49
N HIS A 506 0.88 -22.72 -0.95
CA HIS A 506 0.64 -22.97 -2.38
C HIS A 506 -0.76 -22.52 -2.84
N ALA A 507 -1.65 -22.18 -1.91
CA ALA A 507 -3.04 -21.85 -2.19
C ALA A 507 -3.21 -20.73 -3.24
N ARG A 508 -2.48 -19.63 -3.11
CA ARG A 508 -2.55 -18.51 -4.06
C ARG A 508 -2.05 -18.89 -5.45
N PHE A 509 -0.99 -19.70 -5.53
CA PHE A 509 -0.49 -20.17 -6.82
C PHE A 509 -1.49 -21.13 -7.50
N ALA A 510 -2.14 -22.01 -6.73
CA ALA A 510 -3.22 -22.86 -7.23
C ALA A 510 -4.43 -22.03 -7.71
N ALA A 511 -4.79 -20.96 -7.00
CA ALA A 511 -5.83 -20.02 -7.43
C ALA A 511 -5.46 -19.35 -8.77
N GLN A 512 -4.22 -18.85 -8.91
CA GLN A 512 -3.72 -18.27 -10.17
C GLN A 512 -3.76 -19.27 -11.32
N ALA A 513 -3.36 -20.52 -11.07
CA ALA A 513 -3.41 -21.60 -12.05
C ALA A 513 -4.84 -21.90 -12.51
N SER A 514 -5.81 -21.90 -11.60
CA SER A 514 -7.21 -22.10 -11.97
C SER A 514 -7.74 -20.97 -12.86
N GLU A 515 -7.37 -19.70 -12.61
CA GLU A 515 -7.76 -18.57 -13.46
C GLU A 515 -7.06 -18.59 -14.82
N ALA A 516 -5.78 -18.97 -14.87
CA ALA A 516 -5.06 -19.15 -16.13
C ALA A 516 -5.66 -20.28 -16.97
N ALA A 517 -6.12 -21.37 -16.34
CA ALA A 517 -6.88 -22.43 -17.01
C ALA A 517 -8.26 -21.94 -17.47
N ALA A 518 -8.92 -21.08 -16.69
CA ALA A 518 -10.20 -20.47 -17.06
C ALA A 518 -10.09 -19.62 -18.32
N ALA A 519 -8.99 -18.89 -18.49
CA ALA A 519 -8.71 -18.11 -19.69
C ALA A 519 -8.65 -18.98 -20.96
N GLN A 520 -8.43 -20.28 -20.80
CA GLN A 520 -8.44 -21.30 -21.85
C GLN A 520 -9.71 -22.17 -21.85
N GLY A 521 -10.71 -21.80 -21.04
CA GLY A 521 -12.01 -22.47 -20.97
C GLY A 521 -12.05 -23.72 -20.09
N ARG A 522 -11.02 -23.96 -19.26
CA ARG A 522 -10.89 -25.19 -18.45
C ARG A 522 -10.81 -24.96 -16.93
N PHE A 523 -11.56 -23.98 -16.43
CA PHE A 523 -11.57 -23.65 -15.00
C PHE A 523 -11.94 -24.85 -14.14
N TRP A 524 -13.06 -25.52 -14.46
CA TRP A 524 -13.61 -26.58 -13.61
C TRP A 524 -12.77 -27.85 -13.64
N GLU A 525 -12.15 -28.18 -14.76
CA GLU A 525 -11.23 -29.30 -14.88
C GLU A 525 -9.97 -29.06 -14.04
N MET A 526 -9.41 -27.85 -14.07
CA MET A 526 -8.29 -27.48 -13.21
C MET A 526 -8.70 -27.45 -11.74
N HIS A 527 -9.82 -26.82 -11.40
CA HIS A 527 -10.39 -26.79 -10.05
C HIS A 527 -10.54 -28.20 -9.46
N ASP A 528 -11.16 -29.12 -10.21
CA ASP A 528 -11.39 -30.49 -9.75
C ASP A 528 -10.05 -31.25 -9.59
N HIS A 529 -9.07 -31.02 -10.48
CA HIS A 529 -7.73 -31.59 -10.37
C HIS A 529 -6.97 -31.06 -9.13
N LEU A 530 -7.04 -29.76 -8.87
CA LEU A 530 -6.37 -29.13 -7.72
C LEU A 530 -6.93 -29.66 -6.41
N PHE A 531 -8.26 -29.77 -6.26
CA PHE A 531 -8.84 -30.34 -5.04
C PHE A 531 -8.56 -31.84 -4.89
N ALA A 532 -8.53 -32.60 -5.98
CA ALA A 532 -8.18 -34.02 -5.94
C ALA A 532 -6.73 -34.26 -5.48
N ASN A 533 -5.86 -33.26 -5.65
CA ASN A 533 -4.44 -33.30 -5.29
C ASN A 533 -4.08 -32.18 -4.30
N SER A 534 -5.00 -31.85 -3.38
CA SER A 534 -4.84 -30.73 -2.42
C SER A 534 -3.58 -30.81 -1.53
N ASP A 535 -2.96 -31.99 -1.40
CA ASP A 535 -1.70 -32.24 -0.70
C ASP A 535 -0.45 -32.14 -1.59
N ALA A 536 -0.62 -31.95 -2.90
CA ALA A 536 0.42 -31.90 -3.92
C ALA A 536 0.21 -30.71 -4.87
N LEU A 537 0.30 -29.49 -4.31
CA LEU A 537 0.07 -28.23 -5.01
C LEU A 537 1.34 -27.41 -5.25
N ALA A 538 2.52 -28.03 -5.20
CA ALA A 538 3.73 -27.32 -5.58
C ALA A 538 3.74 -26.99 -7.09
N GLU A 539 4.55 -26.01 -7.46
CA GLU A 539 4.54 -25.39 -8.79
C GLU A 539 4.73 -26.42 -9.92
N ALA A 540 5.65 -27.36 -9.75
CA ALA A 540 5.94 -28.39 -10.75
C ALA A 540 4.74 -29.32 -10.99
N GLU A 541 4.05 -29.68 -9.92
CA GLU A 541 2.85 -30.52 -9.93
C GLU A 541 1.71 -29.80 -10.66
N ILE A 542 1.46 -28.52 -10.36
CA ILE A 542 0.43 -27.71 -11.02
C ILE A 542 0.70 -27.54 -12.52
N PHE A 543 1.95 -27.30 -12.92
CA PHE A 543 2.31 -27.30 -14.35
C PHE A 543 2.10 -28.67 -15.00
N GLY A 544 2.35 -29.76 -14.26
CA GLY A 544 2.01 -31.11 -14.70
C GLY A 544 0.50 -31.27 -14.96
N TYR A 545 -0.33 -30.84 -14.00
CA TYR A 545 -1.80 -30.89 -14.15
C TYR A 545 -2.28 -30.06 -15.33
N ALA A 546 -1.74 -28.85 -15.53
CA ALA A 546 -2.05 -28.01 -16.68
C ALA A 546 -1.75 -28.71 -18.01
N ALA A 547 -0.60 -29.40 -18.10
CA ALA A 547 -0.21 -30.15 -19.28
C ALA A 547 -1.11 -31.38 -19.52
N GLU A 548 -1.48 -32.11 -18.46
CA GLU A 548 -2.42 -33.24 -18.53
C GLU A 548 -3.81 -32.82 -19.02
N LEU A 549 -4.26 -31.62 -18.61
CA LEU A 549 -5.50 -31.01 -19.07
C LEU A 549 -5.43 -30.50 -20.51
N GLY A 550 -4.27 -30.56 -21.16
CA GLY A 550 -4.08 -30.13 -22.55
C GLY A 550 -4.15 -28.62 -22.73
N LEU A 551 -3.72 -27.85 -21.73
CA LEU A 551 -3.61 -26.40 -21.84
C LEU A 551 -2.44 -26.00 -22.75
N ASP A 552 -2.56 -24.84 -23.39
CA ASP A 552 -1.44 -24.15 -24.01
C ASP A 552 -0.50 -23.67 -22.90
N MET A 553 0.62 -24.37 -22.74
CA MET A 553 1.57 -24.14 -21.65
C MET A 553 2.31 -22.81 -21.81
N ASP A 554 2.60 -22.37 -23.04
CA ASP A 554 3.26 -21.09 -23.27
C ASP A 554 2.36 -19.94 -22.81
N ARG A 555 1.06 -20.02 -23.15
CA ARG A 555 0.07 -19.05 -22.70
C ARG A 555 -0.18 -19.14 -21.19
N PHE A 556 -0.36 -20.34 -20.65
CA PHE A 556 -0.62 -20.58 -19.23
C PHE A 556 0.51 -20.01 -18.36
N GLU A 557 1.75 -20.29 -18.74
CA GLU A 557 2.93 -19.77 -18.06
C GLU A 557 3.04 -18.26 -18.16
N GLU A 558 2.72 -17.67 -19.32
CA GLU A 558 2.73 -16.21 -19.49
C GLU A 558 1.65 -15.54 -18.64
N ASP A 559 0.45 -16.13 -18.58
CA ASP A 559 -0.67 -15.61 -17.79
C ASP A 559 -0.35 -15.63 -16.28
N ILE A 560 0.25 -16.71 -15.78
CA ILE A 560 0.75 -16.79 -14.39
C ILE A 560 1.89 -15.79 -14.16
N ARG A 561 2.89 -15.75 -15.05
CA ARG A 561 4.08 -14.89 -14.91
C ARG A 561 3.75 -13.41 -14.90
N ARG A 562 2.79 -12.99 -15.72
CA ARG A 562 2.32 -11.60 -15.74
C ARG A 562 1.40 -11.27 -14.57
N GLY A 563 0.88 -12.28 -13.86
CA GLY A 563 -0.16 -12.12 -12.88
C GLY A 563 -1.47 -11.61 -13.51
N THR A 564 -1.76 -11.99 -14.76
CA THR A 564 -2.85 -11.42 -15.57
C THR A 564 -4.20 -11.45 -14.83
N TYR A 565 -4.44 -12.48 -14.03
CA TYR A 565 -5.70 -12.72 -13.34
C TYR A 565 -5.62 -12.63 -11.81
N VAL A 566 -4.47 -12.23 -11.25
CA VAL A 566 -4.25 -12.11 -9.79
C VAL A 566 -5.28 -11.20 -9.15
N HIS A 567 -5.63 -10.11 -9.84
CA HIS A 567 -6.64 -9.16 -9.42
C HIS A 567 -8.01 -9.79 -9.10
N ARG A 568 -8.37 -10.94 -9.68
CA ARG A 568 -9.65 -11.62 -9.37
C ARG A 568 -9.62 -12.29 -8.00
N ILE A 569 -8.46 -12.82 -7.64
CA ILE A 569 -8.17 -13.49 -6.37
C ILE A 569 -8.13 -12.43 -5.27
N ASP A 570 -7.36 -11.36 -5.46
CA ASP A 570 -7.27 -10.24 -4.52
C ASP A 570 -8.65 -9.60 -4.27
N ASP A 571 -9.44 -9.48 -5.33
CA ASP A 571 -10.82 -9.01 -5.26
C ASP A 571 -11.70 -9.90 -4.35
N ASP A 572 -11.61 -11.22 -4.47
CA ASP A 572 -12.39 -12.16 -3.64
C ASP A 572 -11.91 -12.12 -2.18
N GLU A 573 -10.60 -12.04 -1.94
CA GLU A 573 -10.02 -11.87 -0.60
C GLU A 573 -10.49 -10.57 0.06
N LEU A 574 -10.46 -9.46 -0.69
CA LEU A 574 -10.96 -8.18 -0.22
C LEU A 574 -12.47 -8.20 0.04
N ASP A 575 -13.25 -8.98 -0.72
CA ASP A 575 -14.67 -9.20 -0.40
C ASP A 575 -14.82 -9.92 0.95
N ALA A 576 -14.00 -10.96 1.19
CA ALA A 576 -14.03 -11.73 2.42
C ALA A 576 -13.63 -10.89 3.65
N GLU A 577 -12.54 -10.14 3.54
CA GLU A 577 -12.08 -9.24 4.59
C GLU A 577 -13.08 -8.11 4.87
N SER A 578 -13.68 -7.53 3.83
CA SER A 578 -14.73 -6.51 3.98
C SER A 578 -16.01 -7.09 4.59
N SER A 579 -16.21 -8.40 4.45
CA SER A 579 -17.32 -9.18 5.02
C SER A 579 -16.97 -9.81 6.38
N ASP A 580 -15.85 -9.40 7.00
CA ASP A 580 -15.39 -9.86 8.32
C ASP A 580 -15.23 -11.39 8.42
N PHE A 581 -14.65 -12.02 7.39
CA PHE A 581 -14.24 -13.42 7.48
C PHE A 581 -12.91 -13.69 6.79
N ARG A 582 -12.12 -14.57 7.41
CA ARG A 582 -10.81 -15.02 6.93
C ARG A 582 -10.67 -16.55 7.09
N VAL A 583 -11.78 -17.26 6.91
CA VAL A 583 -11.87 -18.71 7.09
C VAL A 583 -12.49 -19.39 5.87
N THR A 584 -11.98 -20.57 5.55
CA THR A 584 -12.44 -21.39 4.43
C THR A 584 -12.86 -22.79 4.90
N PRO A 585 -13.85 -23.43 4.25
CA PRO A 585 -14.74 -22.83 3.25
C PRO A 585 -15.77 -21.90 3.90
N THR A 586 -16.19 -20.85 3.17
CA THR A 586 -17.34 -20.01 3.55
C THR A 586 -18.37 -20.04 2.43
N PHE A 587 -19.65 -20.28 2.76
CA PHE A 587 -20.72 -20.41 1.77
C PHE A 587 -21.73 -19.27 1.86
N TYR A 588 -22.23 -18.83 0.71
CA TYR A 588 -23.43 -18.01 0.55
C TYR A 588 -24.43 -18.75 -0.32
N LEU A 589 -25.69 -18.82 0.11
CA LEU A 589 -26.72 -19.58 -0.60
C LEU A 589 -28.09 -18.93 -0.52
N GLY A 590 -28.90 -19.16 -1.54
CA GLY A 590 -30.25 -18.60 -1.64
C GLY A 590 -30.86 -18.73 -3.04
N ALA A 591 -32.04 -18.15 -3.23
CA ALA A 591 -32.66 -18.02 -4.54
C ALA A 591 -31.89 -17.01 -5.41
N THR A 592 -31.96 -17.15 -6.73
CA THR A 592 -31.25 -16.28 -7.69
C THR A 592 -31.61 -14.81 -7.49
N GLY A 593 -30.62 -13.99 -7.13
CA GLY A 593 -30.80 -12.57 -6.86
C GLY A 593 -29.59 -11.98 -6.13
N THR A 594 -29.75 -10.79 -5.55
CA THR A 594 -28.72 -10.10 -4.75
C THR A 594 -28.66 -10.55 -3.30
N ASP A 595 -29.59 -11.41 -2.86
CA ASP A 595 -29.87 -11.64 -1.44
C ASP A 595 -29.37 -13.02 -0.97
N LEU A 596 -28.20 -13.44 -1.45
CA LEU A 596 -27.58 -14.69 -0.99
C LEU A 596 -27.11 -14.55 0.46
N ALA A 597 -27.60 -15.43 1.33
CA ALA A 597 -27.32 -15.39 2.76
C ALA A 597 -26.12 -16.26 3.11
N ARG A 598 -25.27 -15.79 4.03
CA ARG A 598 -24.13 -16.54 4.55
C ARG A 598 -24.63 -17.75 5.32
N HIS A 599 -24.12 -18.91 4.96
CA HIS A 599 -24.33 -20.13 5.72
C HIS A 599 -23.56 -20.09 7.04
N SER A 600 -24.26 -20.30 8.15
CA SER A 600 -23.68 -20.45 9.48
C SER A 600 -24.07 -21.83 10.02
N GLY A 601 -23.22 -22.82 9.75
CA GLY A 601 -23.49 -24.21 10.15
C GLY A 601 -22.47 -25.20 9.59
N PRO A 602 -22.73 -26.51 9.78
CA PRO A 602 -21.94 -27.56 9.16
C PRO A 602 -22.14 -27.56 7.63
N TYR A 603 -21.04 -27.75 6.91
CA TYR A 603 -20.99 -27.79 5.45
C TYR A 603 -21.32 -29.18 4.87
N ASP A 604 -22.11 -29.98 5.58
CA ASP A 604 -22.60 -31.25 5.06
C ASP A 604 -23.75 -31.05 4.06
N ALA A 605 -23.91 -32.00 3.14
CA ALA A 605 -24.90 -31.90 2.07
C ALA A 605 -26.34 -31.73 2.58
N ALA A 606 -26.72 -32.42 3.66
CA ALA A 606 -28.08 -32.36 4.17
C ALA A 606 -28.41 -30.96 4.73
N THR A 607 -27.46 -30.34 5.44
CA THR A 607 -27.61 -28.98 5.94
C THR A 607 -27.74 -27.96 4.81
N LEU A 608 -26.86 -28.05 3.79
CA LEU A 608 -26.88 -27.14 2.65
C LEU A 608 -28.15 -27.30 1.79
N ILE A 609 -28.59 -28.56 1.55
CA ILE A 609 -29.84 -28.87 0.83
C ILE A 609 -31.04 -28.26 1.55
N ARG A 610 -31.17 -28.50 2.87
CA ARG A 610 -32.29 -27.96 3.65
C ARG A 610 -32.39 -26.44 3.53
N GLN A 611 -31.26 -25.73 3.64
CA GLN A 611 -31.26 -24.28 3.58
C GLN A 611 -31.58 -23.75 2.16
N LEU A 612 -31.13 -24.44 1.12
CA LEU A 612 -31.49 -24.13 -0.26
C LEU A 612 -32.98 -24.41 -0.56
N GLU A 613 -33.56 -25.47 0.00
CA GLU A 613 -34.99 -25.77 -0.08
C GLU A 613 -35.84 -24.73 0.67
N GLU A 614 -35.38 -24.27 1.83
CA GLU A 614 -35.99 -23.16 2.56
C GLU A 614 -35.99 -21.89 1.72
N ALA A 615 -34.85 -21.55 1.09
CA ALA A 615 -34.75 -20.40 0.19
C ALA A 615 -35.69 -20.52 -1.03
N ARG A 616 -35.83 -21.74 -1.58
CA ARG A 616 -36.77 -22.03 -2.67
C ARG A 616 -38.23 -21.78 -2.28
N GLY A 617 -38.60 -22.08 -1.03
CA GLY A 617 -39.98 -21.96 -0.53
C GLY A 617 -40.44 -20.53 -0.23
N VAL A 618 -39.51 -19.60 0.02
CA VAL A 618 -39.83 -18.21 0.38
C VAL A 618 -40.28 -17.36 -0.81
N ASP A 619 -39.77 -17.62 -2.02
CA ASP A 619 -40.19 -16.95 -3.26
C ASP A 619 -41.38 -17.64 -3.97
N GLY A 620 -41.91 -18.73 -3.39
CA GLY A 620 -43.00 -19.55 -3.93
C GLY A 620 -44.39 -19.29 -3.34
N ALA A 621 -44.57 -18.26 -2.50
CA ALA A 621 -45.88 -17.88 -1.99
C ALA A 621 -46.62 -16.99 -3.03
N PRO A 622 -47.81 -17.39 -3.52
CA PRO A 622 -48.59 -16.59 -4.47
C PRO A 622 -49.11 -15.27 -3.91
#